data_AF-A0A1Q3FTC6-F1
#
_entry.id   AF-A0A1Q3FTC6-F1
#
_cell.length_a   1.000
_cell.length_b   1.000
_cell.length_c   1.000
_cell.angle_alpha   90.00
_cell.angle_beta   90.00
_cell.angle_gamma   90.00
#
_symmetry.space_group_name_H-M   'P 1'
#
loop_
_entity.id
_entity.type
_entity.pdbx_description
1 polymer ?
#
loop_
_entity_poly.entity_id
_entity_poly.type
_entity_poly.pdbx_seq_one_letter_code
_entity_poly.pdbx_strand_id
1 'polypeptide(L)'
;MDSENLKISEHGVTEKDISNEFSLPKRFESPYLFKGYGNQKEDLNPIYRTSNSDYGYYPPCPHTVPHKYFPKSHKFTGHLYKCGMFRNYSLNTSMDRPYCDNY
;
A
#
# COMPACT_ATOMS: atom_id res chain seq x y z
N MET A 1 -10.72 -1.64 27.84
CA MET A 1 -10.00 -2.40 26.80
C MET A 1 -9.15 -1.40 26.00
N ASP A 2 -8.39 -0.52 26.67
CA ASP A 2 -8.04 0.79 26.08
C ASP A 2 -6.63 1.30 26.43
N SER A 3 -5.76 0.48 27.03
CA SER A 3 -4.39 0.90 27.40
C SER A 3 -3.34 0.69 26.30
N GLU A 4 -3.65 -0.12 25.28
CA GLU A 4 -2.72 -0.47 24.19
C GLU A 4 -2.71 0.58 23.06
N ASN A 5 -3.79 1.35 22.89
CA ASN A 5 -3.92 2.34 21.81
C ASN A 5 -3.28 3.71 22.11
N LEU A 6 -2.90 3.96 23.37
CA LEU A 6 -2.23 5.21 23.76
C LEU A 6 -0.72 5.23 23.45
N LYS A 7 -0.10 4.08 23.12
CA LYS A 7 1.34 4.00 22.80
C LYS A 7 1.70 4.35 21.35
N ILE A 8 0.74 4.71 20.50
CA ILE A 8 0.97 4.87 19.05
C ILE A 8 1.33 6.33 18.67
N SER A 9 1.28 7.29 19.60
CA SER A 9 1.29 8.73 19.26
C SER A 9 2.54 9.54 19.62
N GLU A 10 3.62 8.93 20.12
CA GLU A 10 4.83 9.68 20.55
C GLU A 10 6.08 9.45 19.68
N HIS A 11 5.96 8.85 18.49
CA HIS A 11 7.07 8.88 17.54
C HIS A 11 7.04 10.21 16.79
N GLY A 12 7.73 11.21 17.32
CA GLY A 12 8.03 12.43 16.56
C GLY A 12 8.70 12.06 15.24
N VAL A 13 8.28 12.67 14.14
CA VAL A 13 8.84 12.39 12.81
C VAL A 13 10.33 12.70 12.83
N THR A 14 11.18 11.68 12.80
CA THR A 14 12.63 11.85 12.76
C THR A 14 13.12 11.96 11.33
N GLU A 15 14.29 12.57 11.12
CA GLU A 15 14.93 12.67 9.78
C GLU A 15 15.12 11.29 9.12
N LYS A 16 15.29 10.24 9.92
CA LYS A 16 15.38 8.85 9.47
C LYS A 16 14.04 8.33 8.94
N ASP A 17 12.92 8.75 9.53
CA ASP A 17 11.58 8.38 9.08
C ASP A 17 11.28 9.01 7.72
N ILE A 18 11.67 10.27 7.54
CA ILE A 18 11.58 11.00 6.26
C ILE A 18 12.46 10.31 5.20
N SER A 19 13.70 9.98 5.52
CA SER A 19 14.61 9.29 4.60
C SER A 19 14.14 7.87 4.24
N ASN A 20 13.55 7.13 5.18
CA ASN A 20 12.98 5.81 4.92
C ASN A 20 11.76 5.90 4.00
N GLU A 21 10.95 6.95 4.12
CA GLU A 21 9.76 7.15 3.28
C GLU A 21 10.12 7.46 1.82
N PHE A 22 11.29 8.05 1.58
CA PHE A 22 11.85 8.27 0.24
C PHE A 22 12.79 7.18 -0.25
N SER A 23 13.10 6.17 0.56
CA SER A 23 13.94 5.05 0.15
C SER A 23 13.17 4.18 -0.86
N LEU A 24 13.82 3.85 -1.98
CA LEU A 24 13.21 2.92 -2.94
C LEU A 24 13.08 1.57 -2.26
N PRO A 25 11.93 0.87 -2.40
CA PRO A 25 11.85 -0.51 -2.00
C PRO A 25 13.00 -1.32 -2.61
N LYS A 26 13.63 -2.18 -1.81
CA LYS A 26 14.75 -3.05 -2.22
C LYS A 26 14.51 -3.79 -3.54
N ARG A 27 13.25 -4.11 -3.84
CA ARG A 27 12.85 -4.73 -5.11
C ARG A 27 13.17 -3.84 -6.32
N PHE A 28 12.96 -2.53 -6.24
CA PHE A 28 13.28 -1.60 -7.34
C PHE A 28 14.76 -1.22 -7.38
N GLU A 29 15.46 -1.22 -6.25
CA GLU A 29 16.91 -0.98 -6.20
C GLU A 29 17.71 -2.12 -6.86
N SER A 30 17.20 -3.34 -6.78
CA SER A 30 17.86 -4.55 -7.29
C SER A 30 17.01 -5.24 -8.37
N PRO A 31 16.89 -4.68 -9.59
CA PRO A 31 16.06 -5.25 -10.66
C PRO A 31 16.52 -6.65 -11.11
N TYR A 32 17.79 -6.99 -10.91
CA TYR A 32 18.34 -8.32 -11.20
C TYR A 32 17.77 -9.45 -10.32
N LEU A 33 17.11 -9.08 -9.21
CA LEU A 33 16.47 -10.03 -8.31
C LEU A 33 15.19 -10.62 -8.90
N PHE A 34 14.57 -9.95 -9.89
CA PHE A 34 13.39 -10.50 -10.56
C PHE A 34 13.79 -11.69 -11.46
N LYS A 35 13.08 -12.82 -11.29
CA LYS A 35 13.30 -14.07 -12.04
C LYS A 35 12.00 -14.52 -12.73
N GLY A 36 12.13 -15.45 -13.67
CA GLY A 36 11.01 -16.08 -14.38
C GLY A 36 10.70 -15.49 -15.77
N TYR A 37 11.59 -14.65 -16.30
CA TYR A 37 11.42 -14.07 -17.64
C TYR A 37 11.78 -15.07 -18.75
N GLY A 38 11.22 -14.87 -19.93
CA GLY A 38 11.42 -15.77 -21.07
C GLY A 38 12.88 -15.95 -21.47
N ASN A 39 13.69 -14.90 -21.40
CA ASN A 39 15.12 -14.94 -21.72
C ASN A 39 16.00 -15.63 -20.66
N GLN A 40 15.43 -16.02 -19.52
CA GLN A 40 16.10 -16.79 -18.46
C GLN A 40 15.84 -18.29 -18.59
N LYS A 41 15.02 -18.69 -19.57
CA LYS A 41 14.71 -20.10 -19.85
C LYS A 41 15.66 -20.59 -20.96
N GLU A 42 16.45 -21.60 -20.64
CA GLU A 42 17.43 -22.19 -21.55
C GLU A 42 16.78 -23.08 -22.64
N ASP A 43 15.57 -23.60 -22.39
CA ASP A 43 14.97 -24.68 -23.20
C ASP A 43 13.74 -24.26 -24.03
N LEU A 44 13.74 -23.07 -24.65
CA LEU A 44 12.67 -22.73 -25.62
C LEU A 44 13.06 -23.10 -27.05
N ASN A 45 12.20 -23.87 -27.71
CA ASN A 45 12.35 -24.16 -29.12
C ASN A 45 12.13 -22.88 -29.95
N PRO A 46 13.10 -22.44 -30.77
CA PRO A 46 13.01 -21.21 -31.55
C PRO A 46 11.89 -21.22 -32.60
N ILE A 47 11.44 -22.41 -33.04
CA ILE A 47 10.40 -22.57 -34.07
C ILE A 47 8.99 -22.39 -33.50
N TYR A 48 8.80 -22.65 -32.20
CA TYR A 48 7.48 -22.58 -31.54
C TYR A 48 7.29 -21.29 -30.73
N ARG A 49 7.84 -20.15 -31.20
CA ARG A 49 7.65 -18.84 -30.57
C ARG A 49 6.42 -18.15 -31.15
N THR A 50 5.50 -17.73 -30.27
CA THR A 50 4.34 -16.90 -30.66
C THR A 50 4.64 -15.43 -30.39
N SER A 51 3.90 -14.51 -31.01
CA SER A 51 3.99 -13.07 -30.70
C SER A 51 3.69 -12.77 -29.23
N ASN A 52 2.78 -13.52 -28.61
CA ASN A 52 2.47 -13.37 -27.19
C ASN A 52 3.65 -13.76 -26.28
N SER A 53 4.59 -14.57 -26.78
CA SER A 53 5.80 -14.96 -26.05
C SER A 53 6.78 -13.80 -25.84
N ASP A 54 6.60 -12.68 -26.54
CA ASP A 54 7.43 -11.48 -26.37
C ASP A 54 7.04 -10.68 -25.11
N TYR A 55 5.78 -10.77 -24.68
CA TYR A 55 5.34 -10.13 -23.44
C TYR A 55 5.95 -10.86 -22.24
N GLY A 56 6.66 -10.11 -21.39
CA GLY A 56 7.38 -10.68 -20.24
C GLY A 56 8.62 -11.49 -20.63
N TYR A 57 9.15 -11.30 -21.84
CA TYR A 57 10.36 -12.02 -22.28
C TYR A 57 11.64 -11.50 -21.61
N TYR A 58 11.76 -10.18 -21.39
CA TYR A 58 12.94 -9.55 -20.78
C TYR A 58 12.68 -9.09 -19.34
N PRO A 59 13.67 -9.24 -18.43
CA PRO A 59 13.60 -8.72 -17.08
C PRO A 59 13.70 -7.18 -17.07
N PRO A 60 13.24 -6.52 -15.99
CA PRO A 60 13.44 -5.10 -15.80
C PRO A 60 14.94 -4.79 -15.68
N CYS A 61 15.32 -3.62 -16.18
CA CYS A 61 16.64 -3.03 -16.06
C CYS A 61 16.61 -1.81 -15.11
N PRO A 62 17.75 -1.35 -14.58
CA PRO A 62 17.83 -0.11 -13.79
C PRO A 62 17.21 1.11 -14.48
N HIS A 63 17.29 1.16 -15.82
CA HIS A 63 16.72 2.23 -16.63
C HIS A 63 15.19 2.15 -16.82
N THR A 64 14.58 0.98 -16.54
CA THR A 64 13.13 0.77 -16.69
C THR A 64 12.38 0.84 -15.36
N VAL A 65 13.09 0.78 -14.23
CA VAL A 65 12.50 0.90 -12.89
C VAL A 65 12.40 2.38 -12.48
N PRO A 66 11.40 2.75 -11.65
CA PRO A 66 11.29 4.12 -11.18
C PRO A 66 12.45 4.46 -10.25
N HIS A 67 12.87 5.73 -10.26
CA HIS A 67 13.87 6.28 -9.31
C HIS A 67 13.24 6.74 -7.99
N LYS A 68 11.91 6.71 -7.89
CA LYS A 68 11.18 7.10 -6.68
C LYS A 68 9.85 6.37 -6.64
N TYR A 69 9.45 5.91 -5.47
CA TYR A 69 8.21 5.17 -5.28
C TYR A 69 7.44 5.72 -4.09
N PHE A 70 6.20 6.12 -4.32
CA PHE A 70 5.34 6.75 -3.31
C PHE A 70 4.12 5.85 -3.03
N PRO A 71 4.28 4.79 -2.22
CA PRO A 71 3.17 3.90 -1.90
C PRO A 71 2.16 4.61 -1.00
N LYS A 72 0.87 4.41 -1.28
CA LYS A 72 -0.18 4.75 -0.31
C LYS A 72 -0.29 3.64 0.71
N SER A 73 0.00 3.95 1.97
CA SER A 73 -0.17 3.00 3.08
C SER A 73 -1.65 2.91 3.46
N HIS A 74 -2.18 1.69 3.47
CA HIS A 74 -3.51 1.39 4.00
C HIS A 74 -3.47 0.86 5.44
N LYS A 75 -2.36 1.04 6.17
CA LYS A 75 -2.23 0.50 7.55
C LYS A 75 -3.32 1.01 8.49
N PHE A 76 -3.65 2.30 8.42
CA PHE A 76 -4.72 2.90 9.23
C PHE A 76 -6.11 2.34 8.89
N THR A 77 -6.46 2.33 7.60
CA THR A 77 -7.79 1.87 7.14
C THR A 77 -7.93 0.35 7.07
N GLY A 78 -6.82 -0.39 7.07
CA GLY A 78 -6.79 -1.84 6.85
C GLY A 78 -7.55 -2.63 7.92
N HIS A 79 -7.59 -2.12 9.15
CA HIS A 79 -8.44 -2.69 10.20
C HIS A 79 -9.92 -2.47 9.90
N LEU A 80 -10.31 -1.26 9.44
CA LEU A 80 -11.68 -0.91 9.12
C LEU A 80 -12.27 -1.79 7.99
N TYR A 81 -11.45 -2.17 7.01
CA TYR A 81 -11.88 -3.11 5.96
C TYR A 81 -12.36 -4.47 6.49
N LYS A 82 -11.82 -4.93 7.64
CA LYS A 82 -12.23 -6.19 8.27
C LYS A 82 -13.56 -6.06 9.00
N CYS A 83 -13.92 -4.86 9.44
CA CYS A 83 -15.14 -4.60 10.21
C CYS A 83 -16.42 -4.59 9.34
N GLY A 84 -16.29 -4.54 8.01
CA GLY A 84 -17.43 -4.54 7.09
C GLY A 84 -18.17 -3.21 7.04
N MET A 85 -19.40 -3.24 6.52
CA MET A 85 -20.23 -2.04 6.38
C MET A 85 -20.76 -1.58 7.73
N PHE A 86 -20.54 -0.31 8.07
CA PHE A 86 -21.11 0.32 9.27
C PHE A 86 -22.64 0.25 9.24
N ARG A 87 -23.23 0.00 10.42
CA ARG A 87 -24.67 0.07 10.67
C ARG A 87 -24.93 0.81 11.97
N ASN A 88 -25.89 1.73 11.95
CA ASN A 88 -26.31 2.43 13.15
C ASN A 88 -27.35 1.60 13.92
N TYR A 89 -27.02 1.26 15.17
CA TYR A 89 -27.92 0.56 16.10
C TYR A 89 -28.21 1.40 17.37
N SER A 90 -27.99 2.73 17.32
CA SER A 90 -28.29 3.61 18.45
C SER A 90 -29.77 4.03 18.49
N LEU A 91 -30.23 4.43 19.68
CA LEU A 91 -31.53 5.07 19.89
C LEU A 91 -31.38 6.59 19.82
N ASN A 92 -32.41 7.30 19.37
CA ASN A 92 -32.43 8.76 19.47
C ASN A 92 -32.72 9.18 20.92
N THR A 93 -31.75 9.81 21.56
CA THR A 93 -31.84 10.31 22.94
C THR A 93 -31.71 11.82 23.03
N SER A 94 -31.78 12.54 21.90
CA SER A 94 -31.75 14.00 21.92
C SER A 94 -32.95 14.53 22.68
N MET A 95 -32.73 15.39 23.67
CA MET A 95 -33.80 16.15 24.30
C MET A 95 -34.32 17.17 23.29
N ASP A 96 -35.63 17.27 23.15
CA ASP A 96 -36.25 18.29 22.32
C ASP A 96 -35.84 19.67 22.83
N ARG A 97 -35.34 20.50 21.91
CA ARG A 97 -34.97 21.87 22.26
C ARG A 97 -36.25 22.66 22.51
N PRO A 98 -36.36 23.39 23.63
CA PRO A 98 -37.50 24.27 23.84
C PRO A 98 -37.54 25.34 22.75
N TYR A 99 -38.73 25.65 22.27
CA TYR A 99 -38.92 26.81 21.39
C TYR A 99 -38.79 28.07 22.26
N CYS A 100 -37.84 28.93 21.88
CA CYS A 100 -37.52 30.25 22.45
C CYS A 100 -36.56 30.26 23.67
N ASP A 101 -35.34 30.75 23.42
CA ASP A 101 -34.51 31.42 24.41
C ASP A 101 -35.27 32.67 24.87
N ASN A 102 -35.61 32.74 26.16
CA ASN A 102 -36.02 34.00 26.77
C ASN A 102 -34.75 34.73 27.20
N TYR A 103 -34.62 35.97 26.69
CA TYR A 103 -33.58 36.96 26.99
C TYR A 103 -33.25 37.09 28.48
#